data_AF-A0AAJ3HII9-F1
#
_entry.id   AF-A0AAJ3HII9-F1
#
_cell.length_a   1.000
_cell.length_b   1.000
_cell.length_c   1.000
_cell.angle_alpha   90.00
_cell.angle_beta   90.00
_cell.angle_gamma   90.00
#
_symmetry.space_group_name_H-M   'P 1'
#
loop_
_entity.id
_entity.type
_entity.pdbx_description
1 polymer ?
#
loop_
_entity_poly.entity_id
_entity_poly.type
_entity_poly.pdbx_seq_one_letter_code
_entity_poly.pdbx_strand_id
1 'polypeptide(L)'
;MFRRHPVLSTLTVVYLALVATITLGPRPFDGRTESLVYRLVDVLARWESTAWITYARLEFGANIAMFVPIGVFFLLLLGRRRWWLAILVAAALTVGIEAAQLAIPGRVSDPRDLLANTSGAVAGVVLGLMLTAGRARRLQASSRRRAALQH
;
A
#
# COMPACT_ATOMS: atom_id res chain seq x y z
N MET A 1 8.54 -16.46 -10.31
CA MET A 1 8.42 -16.32 -8.83
C MET A 1 7.02 -16.63 -8.33
N PHE A 2 5.94 -16.20 -8.99
CA PHE A 2 4.53 -16.45 -8.60
C PHE A 2 4.18 -17.92 -8.27
N ARG A 3 4.75 -18.90 -9.01
CA ARG A 3 4.50 -20.34 -8.75
C ARG A 3 5.08 -20.86 -7.41
N ARG A 4 6.02 -20.16 -6.76
CA ARG A 4 6.64 -20.62 -5.51
C ARG A 4 5.87 -20.20 -4.25
N HIS A 5 4.96 -19.22 -4.35
CA HIS A 5 4.15 -18.73 -3.24
C HIS A 5 2.71 -18.43 -3.72
N PRO A 6 1.89 -19.47 -3.99
CA PRO A 6 0.54 -19.30 -4.53
C PRO A 6 -0.35 -18.50 -3.56
N VAL A 7 -0.29 -18.79 -2.26
CA VAL A 7 -1.08 -18.09 -1.23
C VAL A 7 -0.78 -16.58 -1.21
N LEU A 8 0.50 -16.18 -1.18
CA LEU A 8 0.88 -14.77 -1.20
C LEU A 8 0.39 -14.06 -2.47
N SER A 9 0.49 -14.73 -3.61
CA SER A 9 0.04 -14.20 -4.89
C SER A 9 -1.47 -13.98 -4.88
N THR A 10 -2.24 -14.97 -4.41
CA THR A 10 -3.69 -14.87 -4.25
C THR A 10 -4.08 -13.75 -3.30
N LEU A 11 -3.45 -13.67 -2.11
CA LEU A 11 -3.70 -12.60 -1.14
C LEU A 11 -3.39 -11.22 -1.75
N THR A 12 -2.31 -11.11 -2.52
CA THR A 12 -1.95 -9.86 -3.18
C THR A 12 -3.01 -9.46 -4.20
N VAL A 13 -3.46 -10.39 -5.04
CA VAL A 13 -4.50 -10.13 -6.05
C VAL A 13 -5.82 -9.74 -5.38
N VAL A 14 -6.25 -10.47 -4.35
CA VAL A 14 -7.48 -10.17 -3.59
C VAL A 14 -7.39 -8.79 -2.95
N TYR A 15 -6.25 -8.46 -2.35
CA TYR A 15 -6.04 -7.16 -1.73
C TYR A 15 -6.00 -6.03 -2.76
N LEU A 16 -5.33 -6.22 -3.91
CA LEU A 16 -5.32 -5.25 -4.99
C LEU A 16 -6.72 -5.01 -5.57
N ALA A 17 -7.54 -6.07 -5.69
CA ALA A 17 -8.92 -5.94 -6.10
C ALA A 17 -9.73 -5.12 -5.09
N LEU A 18 -9.55 -5.39 -3.78
CA LEU A 18 -10.18 -4.60 -2.72
C LEU A 18 -9.77 -3.12 -2.81
N VAL A 19 -8.48 -2.83 -2.94
CA VAL A 19 -7.98 -1.46 -3.08
C VAL A 19 -8.55 -0.80 -4.33
N ALA A 20 -8.57 -1.49 -5.48
CA ALA A 20 -9.16 -0.97 -6.70
C ALA A 20 -10.66 -0.66 -6.54
N THR A 21 -11.42 -1.52 -5.84
CA THR A 21 -12.84 -1.24 -5.57
C THR A 21 -13.03 -0.02 -4.66
N ILE A 22 -12.12 0.23 -3.72
CA ILE A 22 -12.18 1.39 -2.83
C ILE A 22 -11.79 2.67 -3.56
N THR A 23 -10.73 2.64 -4.38
CA THR A 23 -10.20 3.84 -5.06
C THR A 23 -11.02 4.25 -6.29
N LEU A 24 -11.51 3.27 -7.05
CA LEU A 24 -12.34 3.49 -8.25
C LEU A 24 -13.84 3.55 -7.91
N GLY A 25 -14.27 2.93 -6.80
CA GLY A 25 -15.66 2.91 -6.37
C GLY A 25 -16.17 4.31 -6.02
N PRO A 26 -17.42 4.67 -6.37
CA PRO A 26 -17.93 6.05 -6.43
C PRO A 26 -17.51 6.92 -5.24
N ARG A 27 -16.87 8.07 -5.51
CA ARG A 27 -16.70 9.10 -4.48
C ARG A 27 -18.11 9.63 -4.14
N PRO A 28 -18.46 9.81 -2.86
CA PRO A 28 -19.71 10.46 -2.49
C PRO A 28 -19.70 11.90 -2.99
N PHE A 29 -20.15 12.14 -4.21
CA PHE A 29 -20.37 13.49 -4.72
C PHE A 29 -21.74 14.03 -4.34
N ASP A 30 -22.59 13.19 -3.74
CA ASP A 30 -23.90 13.57 -3.25
C ASP A 30 -23.99 13.19 -1.77
N GLY A 31 -24.38 14.14 -0.91
CA GLY A 31 -24.34 14.09 0.56
C GLY A 31 -25.20 13.04 1.26
N ARG A 32 -25.31 11.83 0.71
CA ARG A 32 -26.04 10.68 1.25
C ARG A 32 -25.24 9.37 1.27
N THR A 33 -24.02 9.32 0.74
CA THR A 33 -23.16 8.12 0.88
C THR A 33 -22.09 8.39 1.92
N GLU A 34 -22.41 8.05 3.17
CA GLU A 34 -21.52 8.08 4.33
C GLU A 34 -20.28 7.20 4.10
N SER A 35 -19.24 7.74 3.45
CA SER A 35 -17.96 7.03 3.39
C SER A 35 -17.46 6.81 4.81
N LEU A 36 -16.76 5.70 5.03
CA LEU A 36 -16.21 5.35 6.35
C LEU A 36 -15.31 6.48 6.88
N VAL A 37 -14.68 7.25 5.98
CA VAL A 37 -13.89 8.44 6.27
C VAL A 37 -14.77 9.58 6.82
N TYR A 38 -15.93 9.86 6.21
CA TYR A 38 -16.87 10.88 6.71
C TYR A 38 -17.38 10.56 8.11
N ARG A 39 -17.78 9.30 8.37
CA ARG A 39 -18.21 8.87 9.71
C ARG A 39 -17.11 9.07 10.76
N LEU A 40 -15.87 8.76 10.41
CA LEU A 40 -14.73 8.94 11.30
C LEU A 40 -14.44 10.42 11.55
N VAL A 41 -14.50 11.28 10.51
CA VAL A 41 -14.36 12.73 10.68
C VAL A 41 -15.46 13.28 11.59
N ASP A 42 -16.72 12.91 11.39
CA ASP A 42 -17.83 13.41 12.21
C ASP A 42 -17.75 12.96 13.67
N VAL A 43 -17.23 11.76 13.92
CA VAL A 43 -16.98 11.28 15.29
C VAL A 43 -15.81 12.04 15.93
N LEU A 44 -14.73 12.27 15.19
CA LEU A 44 -13.55 12.97 15.69
C LEU A 44 -13.80 14.48 15.85
N ALA A 45 -14.62 15.09 15.00
CA ALA A 45 -14.97 16.50 15.07
C ALA A 45 -15.85 16.85 16.29
N ARG A 46 -16.45 15.85 16.96
CA ARG A 46 -17.18 16.06 18.23
C ARG A 46 -16.25 16.43 19.40
N TRP A 47 -14.94 16.28 19.23
CA TRP A 47 -13.94 16.61 20.23
C TRP A 47 -13.14 17.82 19.74
N GLU A 48 -13.12 18.93 20.48
CA GLU A 48 -12.42 20.17 20.10
C GLU A 48 -10.92 19.95 19.80
N SER A 49 -10.29 19.00 20.50
CA SER A 49 -8.87 18.66 20.31
C SER A 49 -8.56 17.96 18.99
N THR A 50 -9.56 17.47 18.25
CA THR A 50 -9.42 16.79 16.95
C THR A 50 -10.06 17.54 15.80
N ALA A 51 -10.50 18.79 16.01
CA ALA A 51 -11.02 19.67 14.96
C ALA A 51 -9.99 19.93 13.82
N TRP A 52 -8.70 19.70 14.07
CA TRP A 52 -7.65 19.78 13.05
C TRP A 52 -7.63 18.57 12.09
N ILE A 53 -8.34 17.48 12.38
CA ILE A 53 -8.46 16.31 11.51
C ILE A 53 -9.53 16.61 10.45
N THR A 54 -9.08 17.23 9.37
CA THR A 54 -9.94 17.48 8.21
C THR A 54 -10.11 16.21 7.38
N TYR A 55 -11.20 16.14 6.60
CA TYR A 55 -11.45 15.07 5.63
C TYR A 55 -10.24 14.79 4.74
N ALA A 56 -9.59 15.83 4.20
CA ALA A 56 -8.41 15.69 3.34
C ALA A 56 -7.22 15.00 4.05
N ARG A 57 -7.02 15.26 5.35
CA ARG A 57 -5.95 14.61 6.14
C ARG A 57 -6.25 13.16 6.42
N LEU A 58 -7.52 12.84 6.72
CA LEU A 58 -7.95 11.47 6.96
C LEU A 58 -7.90 10.64 5.67
N GLU A 59 -8.34 11.19 4.54
CA GLU A 59 -8.22 10.55 3.22
C GLU A 59 -6.75 10.31 2.87
N PHE A 60 -5.88 11.31 3.05
CA PHE A 60 -4.44 11.17 2.84
C PHE A 60 -3.82 10.06 3.71
N GLY A 61 -4.14 10.04 5.01
CA GLY A 61 -3.66 9.02 5.94
C GLY A 61 -4.20 7.61 5.62
N ALA A 62 -5.47 7.50 5.23
CA ALA A 62 -6.08 6.25 4.83
C ALA A 62 -5.44 5.68 3.56
N ASN A 63 -5.14 6.54 2.57
CA ASN A 63 -4.43 6.16 1.35
C ASN A 63 -3.02 5.63 1.65
N ILE A 64 -2.26 6.30 2.53
CA ILE A 64 -0.97 5.79 3.02
C ILE A 64 -1.15 4.39 3.64
N ALA A 65 -2.06 4.26 4.61
CA ALA A 65 -2.29 3.01 5.33
C ALA A 65 -2.68 1.87 4.40
N MET A 66 -3.51 2.14 3.40
CA MET A 66 -3.96 1.17 2.40
C MET A 66 -2.82 0.69 1.48
N PHE A 67 -1.85 1.55 1.17
CA PHE A 67 -0.71 1.19 0.31
C PHE A 67 0.46 0.52 1.06
N VAL A 68 0.52 0.62 2.39
CA VAL A 68 1.55 -0.09 3.20
C VAL A 68 1.54 -1.61 2.94
N PRO A 69 0.41 -2.33 3.01
CA PRO A 69 0.37 -3.75 2.70
C PRO A 69 0.80 -4.07 1.26
N ILE A 70 0.48 -3.21 0.28
CA ILE A 70 0.91 -3.37 -1.12
C ILE A 70 2.43 -3.39 -1.20
N GLY A 71 3.09 -2.42 -0.56
CA GLY A 71 4.55 -2.35 -0.51
C GLY A 71 5.19 -3.60 0.10
N VAL A 72 4.61 -4.13 1.19
CA VAL A 72 5.05 -5.38 1.82
C VAL A 72 4.87 -6.56 0.85
N PHE A 73 3.70 -6.71 0.24
CA PHE A 73 3.41 -7.82 -0.68
C PHE A 73 4.32 -7.80 -1.90
N PHE A 74 4.52 -6.64 -2.52
CA PHE A 74 5.42 -6.52 -3.67
C PHE A 74 6.87 -6.82 -3.29
N LEU A 75 7.33 -6.38 -2.11
CA LEU A 75 8.66 -6.76 -1.63
C LEU A 75 8.78 -8.28 -1.46
N LEU A 76 7.77 -8.94 -0.88
CA LEU A 76 7.79 -10.38 -0.67
C LEU A 76 7.71 -11.17 -1.98
N LEU A 77 6.95 -10.68 -2.97
CA LEU A 77 6.79 -11.30 -4.28
C LEU A 77 8.00 -11.09 -5.21
N LEU A 78 8.61 -9.90 -5.19
CA LEU A 78 9.76 -9.54 -6.04
C LEU A 78 11.10 -9.84 -5.37
N GLY A 79 11.09 -10.01 -4.05
CA GLY A 79 12.23 -10.35 -3.22
C GLY A 79 13.04 -9.13 -2.76
N ARG A 80 13.69 -9.27 -1.60
CA ARG A 80 14.45 -8.20 -0.93
C ARG A 80 15.52 -7.51 -1.79
N ARG A 81 16.19 -8.25 -2.69
CA ARG A 81 17.24 -7.68 -3.57
C ARG A 81 16.67 -6.69 -4.59
N ARG A 82 15.37 -6.78 -4.88
CA ARG A 82 14.64 -5.99 -5.86
C ARG A 82 13.61 -5.08 -5.18
N TRP A 83 13.90 -4.62 -3.97
CA TRP A 83 13.02 -3.74 -3.21
C TRP A 83 12.64 -2.47 -3.99
N TRP A 84 13.55 -1.94 -4.80
CA TRP A 84 13.29 -0.79 -5.66
C TRP A 84 12.24 -1.09 -6.74
N LEU A 85 12.20 -2.32 -7.29
CA LEU A 85 11.13 -2.73 -8.20
C LEU A 85 9.78 -2.79 -7.50
N ALA A 86 9.72 -3.14 -6.21
CA ALA A 86 8.47 -3.11 -5.47
C ALA A 86 7.90 -1.69 -5.37
N ILE A 87 8.77 -0.69 -5.16
CA ILE A 87 8.37 0.73 -5.16
C ILE A 87 7.94 1.16 -6.55
N LEU A 88 8.70 0.83 -7.60
CA LEU A 88 8.36 1.21 -8.97
C LEU A 88 7.03 0.61 -9.44
N VAL A 89 6.78 -0.67 -9.13
CA VAL A 89 5.51 -1.32 -9.48
C VAL A 89 4.35 -0.72 -8.69
N ALA A 90 4.55 -0.37 -7.41
CA ALA A 90 3.53 0.32 -6.64
C ALA A 90 3.25 1.73 -7.17
N ALA A 91 4.28 2.49 -7.55
CA ALA A 91 4.10 3.81 -8.16
C ALA A 91 3.38 3.72 -9.51
N ALA A 92 3.76 2.75 -10.36
CA ALA A 92 3.09 2.49 -11.62
C ALA A 92 1.61 2.09 -11.43
N LEU A 93 1.31 1.29 -10.39
CA LEU A 93 -0.06 0.97 -10.01
C LEU A 93 -0.84 2.24 -9.63
N THR A 94 -0.25 3.13 -8.83
CA THR A 94 -0.89 4.40 -8.45
C THR A 94 -1.20 5.27 -9.67
N VAL A 95 -0.24 5.42 -10.58
CA VAL A 95 -0.45 6.16 -11.85
C VAL A 95 -1.55 5.50 -12.67
N GLY A 96 -1.60 4.17 -12.72
CA GLY A 96 -2.66 3.42 -13.40
C GLY A 96 -4.05 3.67 -12.78
N ILE A 97 -4.14 3.76 -11.46
CA ILE A 97 -5.39 4.10 -10.75
C ILE A 97 -5.83 5.52 -11.11
N GLU A 98 -4.94 6.51 -11.08
CA GLU A 98 -5.26 7.89 -11.47
C GLU A 98 -5.68 8.00 -12.93
N ALA A 99 -4.98 7.29 -13.83
CA ALA A 99 -5.35 7.25 -15.24
C ALA A 99 -6.73 6.61 -15.45
N ALA A 100 -7.06 5.55 -14.70
CA ALA A 100 -8.39 4.93 -14.74
C ALA A 100 -9.47 5.86 -14.18
N GLN A 101 -9.15 6.67 -13.16
CA GLN A 101 -10.08 7.66 -12.62
C GLN A 101 -10.42 8.76 -13.62
N LEU A 102 -9.50 9.16 -14.52
CA LEU A 102 -9.79 10.14 -15.58
C LEU A 102 -10.92 9.69 -16.53
N ALA A 103 -11.17 8.39 -16.64
CA ALA A 103 -12.26 7.83 -17.44
C ALA A 103 -13.61 7.82 -16.70
N ILE A 104 -13.66 8.19 -15.42
CA ILE A 104 -14.86 8.16 -14.58
C ILE A 104 -15.43 9.59 -14.49
N PRO A 105 -16.64 9.87 -15.01
CA PRO A 105 -17.26 11.18 -14.92
C PRO A 105 -17.37 11.68 -13.47
N GLY A 106 -16.98 12.93 -13.23
CA GLY A 106 -16.99 13.53 -11.88
C GLY A 106 -15.78 13.17 -11.01
N ARG A 107 -14.82 12.37 -11.50
CA ARG A 107 -13.54 12.18 -10.82
C ARG A 107 -12.51 13.22 -11.25
N VAL A 108 -11.79 13.73 -10.25
CA VAL A 108 -10.62 14.57 -10.43
C VAL A 108 -9.44 13.81 -9.83
N SER A 109 -8.41 13.56 -10.65
CA SER A 109 -7.13 13.04 -10.16
C SER A 109 -6.47 14.11 -9.30
N ASP A 110 -6.06 13.75 -8.08
CA ASP A 110 -5.38 14.65 -7.16
C ASP A 110 -3.93 14.18 -6.97
N PRO A 111 -2.91 15.01 -7.26
CA PRO A 111 -1.50 14.69 -6.99
C PRO A 111 -1.23 14.27 -5.54
N ARG A 112 -2.08 14.65 -4.59
CA ARG A 112 -2.00 14.21 -3.18
C ARG A 112 -2.26 12.71 -3.02
N ASP A 113 -3.11 12.13 -3.85
CA ASP A 113 -3.36 10.68 -3.86
C ASP A 113 -2.12 9.95 -4.36
N LEU A 114 -1.45 10.45 -5.42
CA LEU A 114 -0.17 9.93 -5.89
C LEU A 114 0.87 9.87 -4.77
N LEU A 115 1.01 10.99 -4.05
CA LEU A 115 1.97 11.16 -2.96
C LEU A 115 1.66 10.26 -1.78
N ALA A 116 0.39 10.18 -1.36
CA ALA A 116 -0.06 9.34 -0.26
C ALA A 116 0.22 7.85 -0.55
N ASN A 117 -0.24 7.39 -1.70
CA ASN A 117 -0.12 6.00 -2.13
C ASN A 117 1.35 5.59 -2.30
N THR A 118 2.17 6.45 -2.91
CA THR A 118 3.61 6.20 -3.06
C THR A 118 4.31 6.18 -1.70
N SER A 119 3.95 7.09 -0.78
CA SER A 119 4.50 7.13 0.58
C SER A 119 4.14 5.88 1.37
N GLY A 120 2.89 5.41 1.28
CA GLY A 120 2.43 4.14 1.85
C GLY A 120 3.22 2.95 1.30
N ALA A 121 3.40 2.88 -0.02
CA ALA A 121 4.16 1.80 -0.64
C ALA A 121 5.63 1.77 -0.18
N VAL A 122 6.29 2.93 -0.10
CA VAL A 122 7.67 3.04 0.41
C VAL A 122 7.73 2.57 1.87
N ALA A 123 6.82 3.05 2.72
CA ALA A 123 6.75 2.64 4.11
C ALA A 123 6.53 1.12 4.26
N GLY A 124 5.66 0.54 3.42
CA GLY A 124 5.44 -0.91 3.34
C GLY A 124 6.68 -1.70 2.95
N VAL A 125 7.43 -1.22 1.96
CA VAL A 125 8.70 -1.84 1.55
C VAL A 125 9.73 -1.78 2.69
N VAL A 126 9.87 -0.62 3.35
CA VAL A 126 10.77 -0.46 4.49
C VAL A 126 10.38 -1.41 5.62
N LEU A 127 9.09 -1.47 5.98
CA LEU A 127 8.57 -2.37 7.00
C LEU A 127 8.87 -3.83 6.66
N GLY A 128 8.57 -4.25 5.43
CA GLY A 128 8.86 -5.61 4.97
C GLY A 128 10.36 -5.93 5.01
N LEU A 129 11.23 -4.96 4.71
CA LEU A 129 12.68 -5.09 4.84
C LEU A 129 13.12 -5.23 6.30
N MET A 130 12.51 -4.52 7.23
CA MET A 130 12.80 -4.65 8.66
C MET A 130 12.37 -6.02 9.19
N LEU A 131 11.13 -6.42 8.93
CA LEU A 131 10.55 -7.69 9.39
C LEU A 131 11.31 -8.92 8.88
N THR A 132 11.83 -8.85 7.65
CA THR A 132 12.55 -9.98 7.04
C THR A 132 14.08 -9.92 7.23
N ALA A 133 14.61 -8.87 7.87
CA ALA A 133 16.06 -8.68 8.05
C ALA A 133 16.70 -9.79 8.89
N GLY A 134 16.07 -10.17 10.01
CA GLY A 134 16.60 -11.21 10.91
C GLY A 134 16.72 -12.58 10.24
N ARG A 135 15.69 -12.97 9.47
CA ARG A 135 15.68 -14.23 8.72
C ARG A 135 16.72 -14.23 7.60
N ALA A 136 16.90 -13.11 6.91
CA ALA A 136 17.90 -12.97 5.86
C ALA A 136 19.33 -13.14 6.40
N ARG A 137 19.65 -12.54 7.56
CA ARG A 137 20.97 -12.70 8.21
C ARG A 137 21.25 -14.16 8.58
N ARG A 138 20.26 -14.87 9.13
CA ARG A 138 20.39 -16.29 9.50
C ARG A 138 20.67 -17.19 8.29
N LEU A 139 19.96 -16.97 7.19
CA LEU A 139 20.19 -17.72 5.94
C LEU A 139 21.60 -17.49 5.40
N GLN A 140 22.08 -16.24 5.38
CA GLN A 140 23.44 -15.92 4.95
C GLN A 140 24.51 -16.58 5.83
N ALA A 141 24.31 -16.59 7.15
CA ALA A 141 25.22 -17.26 8.09
C ALA A 141 25.27 -18.78 7.84
N SER A 142 24.13 -19.42 7.60
CA SER A 142 24.08 -20.86 7.30
C SER A 142 24.77 -21.22 5.97
N SER A 143 24.61 -20.40 4.92
CA SER A 143 25.27 -20.62 3.64
C SER A 143 26.80 -20.48 3.75
N ARG A 144 27.29 -19.48 4.49
CA ARG A 144 28.73 -19.30 4.74
C ARG A 144 29.33 -20.48 5.50
N ARG A 145 28.63 -21.00 6.51
CA ARG A 145 29.09 -22.14 7.32
C ARG A 145 29.15 -23.44 6.50
N ARG A 146 28.23 -23.65 5.56
CA ARG A 146 28.29 -24.79 4.62
C ARG A 146 29.46 -24.69 3.65
N ALA A 147 29.73 -23.50 3.11
CA ALA A 147 30.88 -23.30 2.22
C ALA A 147 32.22 -23.54 2.93
N ALA A 148 32.33 -23.15 4.21
CA ALA A 148 33.54 -23.38 5.00
C ALA A 148 33.80 -24.85 5.40
N LEU A 149 32.79 -25.74 5.33
CA LEU A 149 32.94 -27.17 5.58
C LEU A 149 33.28 -27.99 4.31
N GLN A 150 33.26 -27.34 3.15
CA GLN A 150 33.57 -27.96 1.85
C GLN A 150 34.99 -27.66 1.38
N HIS A 151 35.76 -26.91 2.17
CA HIS A 151 37.18 -26.62 2.00
C HIS A 151 37.95 -27.21 3.17
#